data_AF-A0A9Q6ZI14-F1
#
_entry.id   AF-A0A9Q6ZI14-F1
#
_cell.length_a   1.000
_cell.length_b   1.000
_cell.length_c   1.000
_cell.angle_alpha   90.00
_cell.angle_beta   90.00
_cell.angle_gamma   90.00
#
_symmetry.space_group_name_H-M   'P 1'
#
loop_
_entity.id
_entity.type
_entity.pdbx_description
1 polymer ?
#
loop_
_entity_poly.entity_id
_entity_poly.type
_entity_poly.pdbx_seq_one_letter_code
_entity_poly.pdbx_strand_id
1 'polypeptide(L)'
;MNETIFKGIEDCYVRNKFSRGGEKVNVLEQIQLLEDKKISTTTRDTLYHLAARYLDLDTINYLHQEGIKPRTNDRDQTPLHYLAQAHTNEKDYAALAESIYNCTMALIKAGVNPKKKNQEGIPAYWKAGEAACYPFIQAMADTDIKIDQVGEEGKNLLHVLCYRLVHRKNIEGVVEATGKTIQVILAHQLLDPEDKDIFDRTPIYYAQSADVKEIAAILSGDALALVTGGMDLNQAVLNRDLQAVQALLNNGENINQLFDVNGRSALMLACEYPNPEMVELLLKHQVDVNLKSGANGTTAVYYLLEKAIYNLGRGIQGGQTDRVIRQIFQLLLDSYLQVNDTIHQHDGTTALMHLVRNQQLSGLMNSMVEDLIDADCNLNQTNNSGQTALMLFAFAGNEDRDNIVELLLDNDVDISLLDKESNTALMYAALNHNTMSAKKIGTLLLDADASIINQVNNQGKTALDLAVEQNNEALVKVILNKM
;
A
#
# COMPACT_ATOMS: atom_id res chain seq x y z
N MET A 1 6.01 -48.48 35.61
CA MET A 1 4.74 -49.22 35.43
C MET A 1 3.67 -48.30 34.83
N ASN A 2 3.33 -47.20 35.50
CA ASN A 2 2.33 -46.24 35.02
C ASN A 2 2.62 -45.69 33.61
N GLU A 3 3.87 -45.25 33.37
CA GLU A 3 4.32 -44.76 32.06
C GLU A 3 4.39 -45.83 30.97
N THR A 4 4.77 -47.06 31.32
CA THR A 4 4.82 -48.20 30.40
C THR A 4 3.42 -48.57 29.89
N ILE A 5 2.44 -48.57 30.79
CA ILE A 5 1.03 -48.81 30.46
C ILE A 5 0.49 -47.69 29.56
N PHE A 6 0.76 -46.43 29.92
CA PHE A 6 0.38 -45.26 29.12
C PHE A 6 0.95 -45.36 27.70
N LYS A 7 2.23 -45.72 27.59
CA LYS A 7 2.90 -45.88 26.29
C LYS A 7 2.25 -46.98 25.45
N GLY A 8 1.86 -48.10 26.06
CA GLY A 8 1.13 -49.16 25.36
C GLY A 8 -0.21 -48.68 24.76
N ILE A 9 -0.92 -47.80 25.44
CA ILE A 9 -2.16 -47.19 24.92
C ILE A 9 -1.86 -46.20 23.79
N GLU A 10 -0.82 -45.36 23.95
CA GLU A 10 -0.37 -44.47 22.88
C GLU A 10 0.03 -45.26 21.62
N ASP A 11 0.73 -46.38 21.77
CA ASP A 11 1.11 -47.24 20.66
C ASP A 11 -0.10 -47.85 19.94
N CYS A 12 -1.19 -48.13 20.67
CA CYS A 12 -2.46 -48.56 20.05
C CYS A 12 -3.06 -47.44 19.17
N TYR A 13 -3.07 -46.20 19.64
CA TYR A 13 -3.51 -45.06 18.82
C TYR A 13 -2.62 -44.86 17.59
N VAL A 14 -1.29 -44.91 17.77
CA VAL A 14 -0.33 -44.77 16.67
C VAL A 14 -0.55 -45.86 15.63
N ARG A 15 -0.72 -47.13 16.06
CA ARG A 15 -1.01 -48.25 15.17
C ARG A 15 -2.30 -48.00 14.38
N ASN A 16 -3.37 -47.58 15.05
CA ASN A 16 -4.65 -47.33 14.40
C ASN A 16 -4.60 -46.25 13.31
N LYS A 17 -3.69 -45.28 13.43
CA LYS A 17 -3.48 -44.25 12.40
C LYS A 17 -3.02 -44.82 11.06
N PHE A 18 -2.32 -45.95 11.07
CA PHE A 18 -1.75 -46.58 9.86
C PHE A 18 -2.46 -47.89 9.46
N SER A 19 -3.40 -48.39 10.27
CA SER A 19 -4.12 -49.64 10.04
C SER A 19 -5.39 -49.47 9.20
N ARG A 20 -5.72 -50.48 8.38
CA ARG A 20 -7.01 -50.59 7.69
C ARG A 20 -8.11 -50.95 8.69
N GLY A 21 -9.37 -50.65 8.36
CA GLY A 21 -10.50 -50.71 9.32
C GLY A 21 -10.62 -52.01 10.14
N GLY A 22 -10.36 -53.18 9.55
CA GLY A 22 -10.43 -54.47 10.25
C GLY A 22 -9.22 -54.81 11.13
N GLU A 23 -8.16 -54.00 11.13
CA GLU A 23 -6.92 -54.22 11.89
C GLU A 23 -6.75 -53.24 13.05
N LYS A 24 -7.71 -52.32 13.23
CA LYS A 24 -7.68 -51.32 14.31
C LYS A 24 -7.91 -51.99 15.66
N VAL A 25 -7.07 -51.65 16.62
CA VAL A 25 -7.20 -52.06 18.02
C VAL A 25 -8.29 -51.21 18.68
N ASN A 26 -9.19 -51.84 19.45
CA ASN A 26 -10.15 -51.10 20.26
C ASN A 26 -9.44 -50.46 21.46
N VAL A 27 -9.09 -49.17 21.35
CA VAL A 27 -8.33 -48.46 22.38
C VAL A 27 -9.18 -48.27 23.65
N LEU A 28 -10.47 -48.03 23.51
CA LEU A 28 -11.39 -47.89 24.65
C LEU A 28 -11.42 -49.16 25.51
N GLU A 29 -11.47 -50.34 24.89
CA GLU A 29 -11.41 -51.62 25.62
C GLU A 29 -10.11 -51.75 26.42
N GLN A 30 -8.97 -51.37 25.84
CA GLN A 30 -7.69 -51.38 26.57
C GLN A 30 -7.71 -50.44 27.78
N ILE A 31 -8.33 -49.27 27.65
CA ILE A 31 -8.48 -48.30 28.74
C ILE A 31 -9.46 -48.81 29.82
N GLN A 32 -10.53 -49.50 29.43
CA GLN A 32 -11.51 -50.08 30.35
C GLN A 32 -10.88 -51.16 31.25
N LEU A 33 -9.96 -51.95 30.70
CA LEU A 33 -9.22 -53.01 31.40
C LEU A 33 -8.19 -52.51 32.43
N LEU A 34 -7.85 -51.22 32.43
CA LEU A 34 -6.89 -50.67 33.40
C LEU A 34 -7.43 -50.77 34.83
N GLU A 35 -6.59 -51.18 35.79
CA GLU A 35 -6.97 -51.13 37.21
C GLU A 35 -7.11 -49.70 37.72
N ASP A 36 -6.14 -48.83 37.40
CA ASP A 36 -6.18 -47.39 37.64
C ASP A 36 -6.29 -46.64 36.32
N LYS A 37 -7.27 -45.73 36.20
CA LYS A 37 -7.48 -44.88 35.02
C LYS A 37 -6.85 -43.49 35.18
N LYS A 38 -6.29 -43.16 36.35
CA LYS A 38 -5.60 -41.88 36.63
C LYS A 38 -4.12 -41.93 36.26
N ILE A 39 -3.79 -42.73 35.25
CA ILE A 39 -2.44 -42.87 34.71
C ILE A 39 -1.98 -41.61 34.01
N SER A 40 -0.68 -41.33 34.08
CA SER A 40 -0.05 -40.21 33.38
C SER A 40 1.39 -40.48 32.97
N THR A 41 1.88 -39.74 32.00
CA THR A 41 3.31 -39.72 31.64
C THR A 41 4.17 -39.04 32.71
N THR A 42 5.49 -39.07 32.54
CA THR A 42 6.46 -38.29 33.34
C THR A 42 6.22 -36.79 33.28
N THR A 43 5.68 -36.27 32.17
CA THR A 43 5.27 -34.86 32.01
C THR A 43 3.85 -34.58 32.47
N ARG A 44 3.20 -35.56 33.12
CA ARG A 44 1.80 -35.54 33.58
C ARG A 44 0.75 -35.43 32.47
N ASP A 45 1.04 -35.90 31.27
CA ASP A 45 0.00 -36.08 30.24
C ASP A 45 -0.94 -37.20 30.68
N THR A 46 -2.24 -36.90 30.70
CA THR A 46 -3.30 -37.82 31.14
C THR A 46 -3.97 -38.52 29.95
N LEU A 47 -4.81 -39.52 30.22
CA LEU A 47 -5.61 -40.17 29.18
C LEU A 47 -6.49 -39.19 28.39
N TYR A 48 -6.95 -38.09 28.99
CA TYR A 48 -7.64 -37.03 28.25
C TYR A 48 -6.74 -36.33 27.23
N HIS A 49 -5.47 -36.07 27.55
CA HIS A 49 -4.52 -35.47 26.60
C HIS A 49 -4.28 -36.40 25.42
N LEU A 50 -4.15 -37.69 25.69
CA LEU A 50 -3.95 -38.71 24.68
C LEU A 50 -5.19 -38.84 23.77
N ALA A 51 -6.38 -39.00 24.36
CA ALA A 51 -7.63 -39.10 23.60
C ALA A 51 -7.89 -37.84 22.76
N ALA A 52 -7.62 -36.66 23.30
CA ALA A 52 -7.72 -35.39 22.59
C ALA A 52 -6.79 -35.28 21.38
N ARG A 53 -5.54 -35.79 21.50
CA ARG A 53 -4.56 -35.81 20.40
C ARG A 53 -5.01 -36.69 19.22
N TYR A 54 -5.83 -37.70 19.48
CA TYR A 54 -6.26 -38.67 18.47
C TYR A 54 -7.75 -38.56 18.09
N LEU A 55 -8.45 -37.52 18.55
CA LEU A 55 -9.90 -37.32 18.35
C LEU A 55 -10.75 -38.51 18.80
N ASP A 56 -10.38 -39.14 19.91
CA ASP A 56 -11.14 -40.26 20.47
C ASP A 56 -12.25 -39.75 21.39
N LEU A 57 -13.41 -39.48 20.76
CA LEU A 57 -14.62 -39.04 21.42
C LEU A 57 -15.13 -40.05 22.45
N ASP A 58 -15.05 -41.34 22.13
CA ASP A 58 -15.58 -42.41 22.98
C ASP A 58 -14.78 -42.50 24.28
N THR A 59 -13.45 -42.44 24.18
CA THR A 59 -12.57 -42.38 25.36
C THR A 59 -12.82 -41.12 26.19
N ILE A 60 -12.99 -39.94 25.57
CA ILE A 60 -13.28 -38.70 26.30
C ILE A 60 -14.60 -38.83 27.09
N ASN A 61 -15.65 -39.33 26.44
CA ASN A 61 -16.96 -39.52 27.07
C ASN A 61 -16.91 -40.56 28.19
N TYR A 62 -16.22 -41.67 27.98
CA TYR A 62 -16.05 -42.72 28.98
C TYR A 62 -15.34 -42.20 30.23
N LEU A 63 -14.20 -41.50 30.08
CA LEU A 63 -13.47 -40.93 31.21
C LEU A 63 -14.35 -39.95 32.01
N HIS A 64 -15.20 -39.18 31.32
CA HIS A 64 -16.12 -38.26 31.97
C HIS A 64 -17.22 -38.99 32.76
N GLN A 65 -17.80 -40.05 32.18
CA GLN A 65 -18.82 -40.88 32.83
C GLN A 65 -18.28 -41.58 34.08
N GLU A 66 -17.02 -42.02 34.05
CA GLU A 66 -16.31 -42.60 35.20
C GLU A 66 -15.95 -41.55 36.28
N GLY A 67 -16.34 -40.29 36.11
CA GLY A 67 -16.08 -39.21 37.07
C GLY A 67 -14.61 -38.77 37.12
N ILE A 68 -13.80 -39.16 36.13
CA ILE A 68 -12.40 -38.76 36.04
C ILE A 68 -12.35 -37.32 35.55
N LYS A 69 -11.83 -36.42 36.39
CA LYS A 69 -11.70 -35.01 36.05
C LYS A 69 -10.46 -34.76 35.20
N PRO A 70 -10.56 -34.02 34.08
CA PRO A 70 -9.40 -33.60 33.32
C PRO A 70 -8.52 -32.65 34.14
N ARG A 71 -7.21 -32.66 33.86
CA ARG A 71 -6.18 -31.85 34.54
C ARG A 71 -5.18 -31.33 33.52
N THR A 72 -4.38 -30.35 33.90
CA THR A 72 -3.24 -29.89 33.09
C THR A 72 -2.02 -30.80 33.26
N ASN A 73 -1.14 -30.81 32.26
CA ASN A 73 0.19 -31.41 32.36
C ASN A 73 1.21 -30.44 32.99
N ASP A 74 2.48 -30.82 33.05
CA ASP A 74 3.56 -30.00 33.65
C ASP A 74 3.90 -28.72 32.88
N ARG A 75 3.34 -28.55 31.67
CA ARG A 75 3.46 -27.32 30.85
C ARG A 75 2.20 -26.45 30.92
N ASP A 76 1.32 -26.72 31.88
CA ASP A 76 -0.01 -26.12 32.01
C ASP A 76 -0.92 -26.33 30.78
N GLN A 77 -0.57 -27.26 29.89
CA GLN A 77 -1.41 -27.59 28.75
C GLN A 77 -2.60 -28.40 29.22
N THR A 78 -3.78 -28.04 28.72
CA THR A 78 -5.02 -28.82 28.89
C THR A 78 -5.18 -29.81 27.74
N PRO A 79 -6.09 -30.79 27.85
CA PRO A 79 -6.47 -31.65 26.72
C PRO A 79 -6.90 -30.86 25.47
N LEU A 80 -7.55 -29.70 25.65
CA LEU A 80 -7.92 -28.82 24.52
C LEU A 80 -6.68 -28.26 23.78
N HIS A 81 -5.56 -28.02 24.47
CA HIS A 81 -4.32 -27.62 23.79
C HIS A 81 -3.77 -28.74 22.91
N TYR A 82 -3.88 -30.00 23.36
CA TYR A 82 -3.45 -31.16 22.57
C TYR A 82 -4.34 -31.34 21.35
N LEU A 83 -5.66 -31.20 21.50
CA LEU A 83 -6.61 -31.24 20.39
C LEU A 83 -6.30 -30.14 19.36
N ALA A 84 -6.08 -28.90 19.81
CA ALA A 84 -5.75 -27.77 18.95
C ALA A 84 -4.44 -27.97 18.15
N GLN A 85 -3.48 -28.73 18.69
CA GLN A 85 -2.17 -28.96 18.06
C GLN A 85 -2.08 -30.24 17.23
N ALA A 86 -3.05 -31.15 17.35
CA ALA A 86 -2.96 -32.50 16.78
C ALA A 86 -3.10 -32.55 15.24
N HIS A 87 -3.75 -31.54 14.66
CA HIS A 87 -4.12 -31.51 13.25
C HIS A 87 -3.53 -30.26 12.60
N THR A 88 -2.22 -30.30 12.33
CA THR A 88 -1.46 -29.15 11.85
C THR A 88 -1.63 -28.85 10.36
N ASN A 89 -2.41 -29.65 9.62
CA ASN A 89 -2.62 -29.46 8.19
C ASN A 89 -4.05 -29.00 7.91
N GLU A 90 -4.16 -27.76 7.44
CA GLU A 90 -5.43 -27.06 7.25
C GLU A 90 -6.37 -27.75 6.24
N LYS A 91 -5.83 -28.47 5.26
CA LYS A 91 -6.63 -29.18 4.25
C LYS A 91 -7.41 -30.38 4.79
N ASP A 92 -6.97 -30.94 5.91
CA ASP A 92 -7.61 -32.11 6.51
C ASP A 92 -8.83 -31.73 7.37
N TYR A 93 -9.00 -30.44 7.69
CA TYR A 93 -10.08 -29.99 8.58
C TYR A 93 -11.48 -30.28 8.05
N ALA A 94 -11.69 -30.31 6.73
CA ALA A 94 -12.99 -30.69 6.17
C ALA A 94 -13.37 -32.13 6.52
N ALA A 95 -12.42 -33.07 6.42
CA ALA A 95 -12.66 -34.48 6.72
C ALA A 95 -12.77 -34.76 8.23
N LEU A 96 -12.10 -33.96 9.06
CA LEU A 96 -12.05 -34.12 10.52
C LEU A 96 -13.03 -33.23 11.28
N ALA A 97 -13.84 -32.42 10.58
CA ALA A 97 -14.64 -31.35 11.18
C ALA A 97 -15.54 -31.84 12.32
N GLU A 98 -16.33 -32.89 12.06
CA GLU A 98 -17.25 -33.47 13.04
C GLU A 98 -16.51 -34.02 14.27
N SER A 99 -15.40 -34.73 14.05
CA SER A 99 -14.59 -35.30 15.13
C SER A 99 -13.94 -34.23 16.00
N ILE A 100 -13.38 -33.18 15.39
CA ILE A 100 -12.79 -32.03 16.10
C ILE A 100 -13.86 -31.30 16.92
N TYR A 101 -15.01 -31.01 16.31
CA TYR A 101 -16.13 -30.32 16.96
C TYR A 101 -16.64 -31.13 18.18
N ASN A 102 -16.98 -32.40 17.97
CA ASN A 102 -17.54 -33.25 19.01
C ASN A 102 -16.56 -33.49 20.16
N CYS A 103 -15.27 -33.72 19.87
CA CYS A 103 -14.26 -33.88 20.91
C CYS A 103 -14.05 -32.58 21.70
N THR A 104 -14.07 -31.43 21.03
CA THR A 104 -13.98 -30.11 21.69
C THR A 104 -15.15 -29.91 22.67
N MET A 105 -16.37 -30.15 22.21
CA MET A 105 -17.58 -30.05 23.05
C MET A 105 -17.56 -31.03 24.22
N ALA A 106 -17.14 -32.29 23.98
CA ALA A 106 -17.04 -33.30 25.03
C ALA A 106 -16.02 -32.92 26.12
N LEU A 107 -14.87 -32.33 25.73
CA LEU A 107 -13.87 -31.84 26.68
C LEU A 107 -14.37 -30.65 27.49
N ILE A 108 -15.08 -29.70 26.87
CA ILE A 108 -15.71 -28.58 27.58
C ILE A 108 -16.74 -29.11 28.58
N LYS A 109 -17.60 -30.04 28.17
CA LYS A 109 -18.58 -30.70 29.04
C LYS A 109 -17.92 -31.48 30.18
N ALA A 110 -16.76 -32.08 29.95
CA ALA A 110 -15.95 -32.73 30.97
C ALA A 110 -15.29 -31.74 31.97
N GLY A 111 -15.45 -30.43 31.77
CA GLY A 111 -14.97 -29.38 32.66
C GLY A 111 -13.59 -28.83 32.30
N VAL A 112 -13.09 -29.06 31.08
CA VAL A 112 -11.84 -28.41 30.62
C VAL A 112 -12.11 -26.94 30.35
N ASN A 113 -11.43 -26.04 31.08
CA ASN A 113 -11.52 -24.60 30.84
C ASN A 113 -10.72 -24.18 29.59
N PRO A 114 -11.37 -23.68 28.53
CA PRO A 114 -10.67 -23.28 27.30
C PRO A 114 -9.85 -22.00 27.43
N LYS A 115 -10.14 -21.15 28.44
CA LYS A 115 -9.37 -19.93 28.76
C LYS A 115 -8.14 -20.21 29.63
N LYS A 116 -7.95 -21.45 30.11
CA LYS A 116 -6.74 -21.82 30.86
C LYS A 116 -5.54 -21.66 29.93
N LYS A 117 -4.57 -20.86 30.37
CA LYS A 117 -3.32 -20.60 29.65
C LYS A 117 -2.28 -21.67 29.99
N ASN A 118 -1.50 -22.07 28.99
CA ASN A 118 -0.27 -22.84 29.19
C ASN A 118 0.87 -21.97 29.75
N GLN A 119 2.06 -22.53 29.93
CA GLN A 119 3.25 -21.80 30.39
C GLN A 119 3.71 -20.66 29.46
N GLU A 120 3.31 -20.69 28.19
CA GLU A 120 3.56 -19.61 27.23
C GLU A 120 2.52 -18.48 27.36
N GLY A 121 1.54 -18.61 28.26
CA GLY A 121 0.45 -17.63 28.41
C GLY A 121 -0.65 -17.74 27.35
N ILE A 122 -0.68 -18.82 26.58
CA ILE A 122 -1.56 -18.99 25.42
C ILE A 122 -2.71 -19.96 25.77
N PRO A 123 -3.98 -19.59 25.53
CA PRO A 123 -5.11 -20.50 25.68
C PRO A 123 -5.30 -21.43 24.47
N ALA A 124 -6.04 -22.52 24.65
CA ALA A 124 -6.21 -23.54 23.59
C ALA A 124 -6.90 -23.01 22.34
N TYR A 125 -7.94 -22.18 22.49
CA TYR A 125 -8.66 -21.58 21.36
C TYR A 125 -7.76 -20.66 20.52
N TRP A 126 -6.75 -20.03 21.14
CA TRP A 126 -5.80 -19.18 20.42
C TRP A 126 -4.89 -20.02 19.53
N LYS A 127 -4.34 -21.14 20.04
CA LYS A 127 -3.56 -22.08 19.21
C LYS A 127 -4.41 -22.68 18.07
N ALA A 128 -5.67 -23.03 18.34
CA ALA A 128 -6.58 -23.56 17.33
C ALA A 128 -6.90 -22.51 16.26
N GLY A 129 -7.14 -21.28 16.69
CA GLY A 129 -7.41 -20.14 15.81
C GLY A 129 -6.19 -19.76 14.98
N GLU A 130 -4.99 -19.73 15.56
CA GLU A 130 -3.75 -19.55 14.80
C GLU A 130 -3.67 -20.57 13.66
N ALA A 131 -3.99 -21.83 13.93
CA ALA A 131 -4.01 -22.90 12.94
C ALA A 131 -5.21 -22.87 11.98
N ALA A 132 -6.09 -21.87 12.07
CA ALA A 132 -7.33 -21.79 11.27
C ALA A 132 -8.24 -23.04 11.40
N CYS A 133 -8.29 -23.63 12.60
CA CYS A 133 -9.11 -24.80 12.89
C CYS A 133 -10.57 -24.39 13.14
N TYR A 134 -11.29 -24.07 12.06
CA TYR A 134 -12.68 -23.62 12.12
C TYR A 134 -13.64 -24.55 12.90
N PRO A 135 -13.52 -25.90 12.91
CA PRO A 135 -14.44 -26.74 13.67
C PRO A 135 -14.22 -26.61 15.18
N PHE A 136 -12.98 -26.36 15.61
CA PHE A 136 -12.68 -26.06 17.02
C PHE A 136 -13.29 -24.72 17.41
N ILE A 137 -13.10 -23.69 16.59
CA ILE A 137 -13.64 -22.35 16.84
C ILE A 137 -15.18 -22.38 16.82
N GLN A 138 -15.80 -23.18 15.94
CA GLN A 138 -17.25 -23.39 15.93
C GLN A 138 -17.74 -23.98 17.24
N ALA A 139 -17.10 -25.06 17.74
CA ALA A 139 -17.45 -25.64 19.03
C ALA A 139 -17.32 -24.62 20.17
N MET A 140 -16.31 -23.75 20.13
CA MET A 140 -16.16 -22.66 21.09
C MET A 140 -17.30 -21.63 20.97
N ALA A 141 -17.68 -21.26 19.74
CA ALA A 141 -18.72 -20.29 19.43
C ALA A 141 -20.12 -20.75 19.88
N ASP A 142 -20.36 -22.06 19.85
CA ASP A 142 -21.60 -22.70 20.31
C ASP A 142 -21.67 -22.83 21.85
N THR A 143 -20.68 -22.29 22.56
CA THR A 143 -20.67 -22.17 24.02
C THR A 143 -20.66 -20.69 24.47
N ASP A 144 -20.96 -20.42 25.74
CA ASP A 144 -20.91 -19.05 26.32
C ASP A 144 -19.47 -18.51 26.53
N ILE A 145 -18.46 -19.09 25.88
CA ILE A 145 -17.04 -18.81 26.15
C ILE A 145 -16.53 -17.73 25.21
N LYS A 146 -16.15 -16.59 25.79
CA LYS A 146 -15.54 -15.47 25.06
C LYS A 146 -14.11 -15.81 24.60
N ILE A 147 -13.82 -15.49 23.34
CA ILE A 147 -12.47 -15.56 22.73
C ILE A 147 -11.80 -14.18 22.71
N ASP A 148 -11.49 -13.66 23.90
CA ASP A 148 -11.07 -12.27 24.15
C ASP A 148 -9.54 -12.09 24.36
N GLN A 149 -8.73 -13.11 24.06
CA GLN A 149 -7.28 -12.99 24.16
C GLN A 149 -6.76 -12.00 23.11
N VAL A 150 -5.82 -11.15 23.55
CA VAL A 150 -5.05 -10.25 22.70
C VAL A 150 -3.59 -10.71 22.69
N GLY A 151 -3.02 -10.84 21.50
CA GLY A 151 -1.64 -11.23 21.27
C GLY A 151 -0.65 -10.06 21.37
N GLU A 152 0.53 -10.26 20.79
CA GLU A 152 1.53 -9.19 20.66
C GLU A 152 0.99 -8.03 19.81
N GLU A 153 1.48 -6.83 20.07
CA GLU A 153 1.11 -5.61 19.32
C GLU A 153 -0.40 -5.30 19.33
N GLY A 154 -1.17 -5.81 20.31
CA GLY A 154 -2.61 -5.55 20.38
C GLY A 154 -3.45 -6.36 19.39
N LYS A 155 -2.87 -7.33 18.68
CA LYS A 155 -3.58 -8.13 17.68
C LYS A 155 -4.57 -9.10 18.32
N ASN A 156 -5.84 -9.04 17.93
CA ASN A 156 -6.80 -10.12 18.21
C ASN A 156 -6.62 -11.29 17.22
N LEU A 157 -7.45 -12.33 17.32
CA LEU A 157 -7.31 -13.52 16.49
C LEU A 157 -7.53 -13.27 14.99
N LEU A 158 -8.42 -12.34 14.62
CA LEU A 158 -8.66 -11.97 13.21
C LEU A 158 -7.39 -11.38 12.57
N HIS A 159 -6.68 -10.51 13.30
CA HIS A 159 -5.41 -9.94 12.84
C HIS A 159 -4.37 -11.03 12.59
N VAL A 160 -4.24 -11.98 13.53
CA VAL A 160 -3.25 -13.06 13.42
C VAL A 160 -3.55 -13.97 12.24
N LEU A 161 -4.81 -14.36 12.07
CA LEU A 161 -5.26 -15.16 10.91
C LEU A 161 -4.85 -14.51 9.59
N CYS A 162 -5.13 -13.22 9.43
CA CYS A 162 -4.82 -12.48 8.20
C CYS A 162 -3.31 -12.28 8.01
N TYR A 163 -2.58 -11.90 9.05
CA TYR A 163 -1.13 -11.69 9.01
C TYR A 163 -0.37 -12.96 8.58
N ARG A 164 -0.82 -14.14 9.04
CA ARG A 164 -0.17 -15.42 8.68
C ARG A 164 -0.26 -15.74 7.19
N LEU A 165 -1.22 -15.19 6.45
CA LEU A 165 -1.40 -15.44 5.02
C LEU A 165 -0.25 -14.89 4.17
N VAL A 166 0.43 -13.83 4.64
CA VAL A 166 1.57 -13.20 3.96
C VAL A 166 2.61 -14.25 3.52
N HIS A 167 2.83 -15.29 4.32
CA HIS A 167 3.81 -16.34 4.04
C HIS A 167 3.19 -17.72 3.76
N ARG A 168 1.86 -17.87 3.84
CA ARG A 168 1.19 -19.18 3.79
C ARG A 168 0.06 -19.28 2.78
N LYS A 169 -0.30 -18.20 2.06
CA LYS A 169 -1.42 -18.21 1.11
C LYS A 169 -1.32 -19.28 0.02
N ASN A 170 -0.10 -19.70 -0.35
CA ASN A 170 0.13 -20.71 -1.39
C ASN A 170 0.06 -22.17 -0.87
N ILE A 171 -0.13 -22.39 0.43
CA ILE A 171 -0.28 -23.73 0.99
C ILE A 171 -1.73 -24.19 0.78
N GLU A 172 -1.90 -25.37 0.19
CA GLU A 172 -3.20 -25.99 -0.07
C GLU A 172 -4.08 -26.00 1.18
N GLY A 173 -5.32 -25.50 1.05
CA GLY A 173 -6.31 -25.46 2.13
C GLY A 173 -6.17 -24.32 3.14
N VAL A 174 -5.05 -23.58 3.17
CA VAL A 174 -4.85 -22.51 4.18
C VAL A 174 -5.81 -21.34 4.01
N VAL A 175 -6.02 -20.86 2.78
CA VAL A 175 -6.94 -19.74 2.52
C VAL A 175 -8.38 -20.17 2.83
N GLU A 176 -8.76 -21.39 2.42
CA GLU A 176 -10.10 -21.94 2.68
C GLU A 176 -10.37 -22.10 4.19
N ALA A 177 -9.44 -22.71 4.93
CA ALA A 177 -9.58 -22.89 6.37
C ALA A 177 -9.60 -21.55 7.12
N THR A 178 -8.75 -20.60 6.72
CA THR A 178 -8.75 -19.23 7.27
C THR A 178 -10.09 -18.54 7.02
N GLY A 179 -10.60 -18.61 5.78
CA GLY A 179 -11.89 -18.04 5.42
C GLY A 179 -13.04 -18.61 6.24
N LYS A 180 -13.12 -19.95 6.35
CA LYS A 180 -14.11 -20.63 7.20
C LYS A 180 -13.99 -20.22 8.66
N THR A 181 -12.77 -20.11 9.19
CA THR A 181 -12.54 -19.69 10.58
C THR A 181 -13.02 -18.27 10.83
N ILE A 182 -12.71 -17.33 9.92
CA ILE A 182 -13.18 -15.95 10.01
C ILE A 182 -14.71 -15.90 9.91
N GLN A 183 -15.32 -16.65 9.00
CA GLN A 183 -16.78 -16.72 8.88
C GLN A 183 -17.46 -17.17 10.18
N VAL A 184 -16.91 -18.18 10.86
CA VAL A 184 -17.42 -18.59 12.18
C VAL A 184 -17.32 -17.46 13.21
N ILE A 185 -16.16 -16.78 13.26
CA ILE A 185 -15.93 -15.66 14.18
C ILE A 185 -16.95 -14.54 13.95
N LEU A 186 -17.18 -14.15 12.69
CA LEU A 186 -18.09 -13.07 12.33
C LEU A 186 -19.57 -13.46 12.53
N ALA A 187 -19.96 -14.68 12.12
CA ALA A 187 -21.34 -15.16 12.25
C ALA A 187 -21.82 -15.20 13.71
N HIS A 188 -20.92 -15.50 14.64
CA HIS A 188 -21.20 -15.53 16.08
C HIS A 188 -20.81 -14.24 16.81
N GLN A 189 -20.38 -13.19 16.09
CA GLN A 189 -19.96 -11.90 16.66
C GLN A 189 -18.90 -12.06 17.77
N LEU A 190 -17.98 -13.00 17.59
CA LEU A 190 -16.98 -13.32 18.62
C LEU A 190 -15.89 -12.24 18.71
N LEU A 191 -15.58 -11.58 17.60
CA LEU A 191 -14.62 -10.49 17.47
C LEU A 191 -15.14 -9.48 16.43
N ASP A 192 -14.76 -8.22 16.61
CA ASP A 192 -15.10 -7.14 15.68
C ASP A 192 -14.05 -7.09 14.54
N PRO A 193 -14.45 -7.18 13.25
CA PRO A 193 -13.54 -7.00 12.12
C PRO A 193 -12.97 -5.58 12.00
N GLU A 194 -13.51 -4.60 12.72
CA GLU A 194 -13.02 -3.22 12.77
C GLU A 194 -12.11 -2.93 13.97
N ASP A 195 -11.86 -3.91 14.83
CA ASP A 195 -10.88 -3.80 15.91
C ASP A 195 -9.51 -3.39 15.34
N LYS A 196 -8.82 -2.47 16.03
CA LYS A 196 -7.50 -1.99 15.64
C LYS A 196 -6.42 -2.49 16.58
N ASP A 197 -5.27 -2.82 16.00
CA ASP A 197 -4.05 -3.09 16.75
C ASP A 197 -3.37 -1.78 17.22
N ILE A 198 -2.18 -1.88 17.85
CA ILE A 198 -1.47 -0.69 18.35
C ILE A 198 -0.97 0.27 17.25
N PHE A 199 -1.04 -0.14 15.98
CA PHE A 199 -0.63 0.64 14.83
C PHE A 199 -1.82 1.16 14.02
N ASP A 200 -3.02 1.14 14.60
CA ASP A 200 -4.28 1.52 13.97
C ASP A 200 -4.65 0.66 12.75
N ARG A 201 -4.16 -0.58 12.67
CA ARG A 201 -4.44 -1.51 11.56
C ARG A 201 -5.57 -2.45 11.94
N THR A 202 -6.49 -2.67 11.02
CA THR A 202 -7.57 -3.65 11.13
C THR A 202 -7.13 -5.01 10.55
N PRO A 203 -7.88 -6.11 10.80
CA PRO A 203 -7.65 -7.39 10.14
C PRO A 203 -7.63 -7.31 8.60
N ILE A 204 -8.52 -6.51 7.99
CA ILE A 204 -8.59 -6.38 6.53
C ILE A 204 -7.32 -5.76 5.94
N TYR A 205 -6.65 -4.85 6.66
CA TYR A 205 -5.33 -4.32 6.25
C TYR A 205 -4.32 -5.46 6.04
N TYR A 206 -4.31 -6.46 6.92
CA TYR A 206 -3.41 -7.60 6.79
C TYR A 206 -3.79 -8.50 5.61
N ALA A 207 -5.07 -8.72 5.36
CA ALA A 207 -5.55 -9.47 4.20
C ALA A 207 -5.21 -8.78 2.87
N GLN A 208 -5.36 -7.45 2.81
CA GLN A 208 -4.92 -6.60 1.69
C GLN A 208 -3.42 -6.73 1.45
N SER A 209 -2.60 -6.59 2.51
CA SER A 209 -1.13 -6.67 2.40
C SER A 209 -0.63 -8.06 1.99
N ALA A 210 -1.39 -9.11 2.33
CA ALA A 210 -1.13 -10.47 1.90
C ALA A 210 -1.60 -10.74 0.47
N ASP A 211 -2.38 -9.83 -0.14
CA ASP A 211 -3.03 -9.99 -1.44
C ASP A 211 -3.84 -11.30 -1.49
N VAL A 212 -4.84 -11.37 -0.60
CA VAL A 212 -5.82 -12.48 -0.51
C VAL A 212 -7.24 -11.90 -0.54
N LYS A 213 -7.75 -11.70 -1.76
CA LYS A 213 -9.02 -10.99 -2.02
C LYS A 213 -10.23 -11.69 -1.43
N GLU A 214 -10.21 -13.02 -1.35
CA GLU A 214 -11.27 -13.83 -0.74
C GLU A 214 -11.45 -13.50 0.74
N ILE A 215 -10.34 -13.31 1.47
CA ILE A 215 -10.37 -13.00 2.90
C ILE A 215 -10.80 -11.55 3.13
N ALA A 216 -10.32 -10.62 2.28
CA ALA A 216 -10.78 -9.24 2.33
C ALA A 216 -12.30 -9.13 2.15
N ALA A 217 -12.88 -9.88 1.20
CA ALA A 217 -14.32 -9.93 0.96
C ALA A 217 -15.12 -10.54 2.12
N ILE A 218 -14.59 -11.57 2.78
CA ILE A 218 -15.22 -12.14 3.98
C ILE A 218 -15.26 -11.11 5.12
N LEU A 219 -14.16 -10.37 5.32
CA LEU A 219 -14.05 -9.39 6.41
C LEU A 219 -14.95 -8.17 6.19
N SER A 220 -14.98 -7.61 4.97
CA SER A 220 -15.80 -6.44 4.66
C SER A 220 -17.28 -6.78 4.48
N GLY A 221 -17.61 -8.04 4.16
CA GLY A 221 -18.95 -8.43 3.73
C GLY A 221 -19.33 -7.89 2.35
N ASP A 222 -18.36 -7.32 1.61
CA ASP A 222 -18.56 -6.74 0.28
C ASP A 222 -18.03 -7.68 -0.80
N ALA A 223 -18.94 -8.13 -1.68
CA ALA A 223 -18.58 -8.98 -2.81
C ALA A 223 -17.61 -8.29 -3.79
N LEU A 224 -17.62 -6.95 -3.86
CA LEU A 224 -16.69 -6.19 -4.71
C LEU A 224 -15.23 -6.42 -4.29
N ALA A 225 -14.98 -6.67 -3.01
CA ALA A 225 -13.65 -6.94 -2.48
C ALA A 225 -13.02 -8.24 -3.02
N LEU A 226 -13.79 -9.13 -3.66
CA LEU A 226 -13.22 -10.26 -4.42
C LEU A 226 -12.41 -9.80 -5.63
N VAL A 227 -12.77 -8.65 -6.21
CA VAL A 227 -12.05 -8.04 -7.33
C VAL A 227 -11.05 -7.01 -6.82
N THR A 228 -11.45 -6.20 -5.83
CA THR A 228 -10.66 -5.05 -5.38
C THR A 228 -9.70 -5.37 -4.25
N GLY A 229 -9.77 -6.57 -3.66
CA GLY A 229 -9.00 -6.92 -2.46
C GLY A 229 -9.37 -6.09 -1.24
N GLY A 230 -10.54 -5.42 -1.25
CA GLY A 230 -10.95 -4.48 -0.21
C GLY A 230 -10.22 -3.14 -0.26
N MET A 231 -9.45 -2.85 -1.31
CA MET A 231 -8.76 -1.58 -1.48
C MET A 231 -9.74 -0.44 -1.80
N ASP A 232 -9.41 0.77 -1.37
CA ASP A 232 -10.00 1.99 -1.94
C ASP A 232 -9.35 2.34 -3.30
N LEU A 233 -9.96 3.28 -4.04
CA LEU A 233 -9.47 3.72 -5.35
C LEU A 233 -7.99 4.12 -5.36
N ASN A 234 -7.54 4.88 -4.35
CA ASN A 234 -6.18 5.42 -4.30
C ASN A 234 -5.15 4.32 -3.99
N GLN A 235 -5.50 3.38 -3.11
CA GLN A 235 -4.71 2.19 -2.84
C GLN A 235 -4.57 1.30 -4.08
N ALA A 236 -5.68 1.08 -4.81
CA ALA A 236 -5.68 0.30 -6.04
C ALA A 236 -4.79 0.94 -7.14
N VAL A 237 -4.80 2.27 -7.25
CA VAL A 237 -3.90 3.02 -8.15
C VAL A 237 -2.43 2.84 -7.76
N LEU A 238 -2.08 2.98 -6.47
CA LEU A 238 -0.72 2.78 -5.97
C LEU A 238 -0.20 1.36 -6.24
N ASN A 239 -1.06 0.37 -6.11
CA ASN A 239 -0.76 -1.04 -6.41
C ASN A 239 -0.78 -1.36 -7.91
N ARG A 240 -1.12 -0.40 -8.78
CA ARG A 240 -1.24 -0.56 -10.24
C ARG A 240 -2.24 -1.64 -10.65
N ASP A 241 -3.26 -1.90 -9.83
CA ASP A 241 -4.30 -2.90 -10.11
C ASP A 241 -5.43 -2.27 -10.94
N LEU A 242 -5.26 -2.32 -12.27
CA LEU A 242 -6.25 -1.79 -13.23
C LEU A 242 -7.64 -2.45 -13.07
N GLN A 243 -7.70 -3.72 -12.68
CA GLN A 243 -8.98 -4.42 -12.52
C GLN A 243 -9.72 -3.92 -11.28
N ALA A 244 -9.01 -3.76 -10.17
CA ALA A 244 -9.57 -3.16 -8.96
C ALA A 244 -10.05 -1.74 -9.22
N VAL A 245 -9.22 -0.88 -9.84
CA VAL A 245 -9.60 0.51 -10.17
C VAL A 245 -10.85 0.53 -11.05
N GLN A 246 -10.89 -0.26 -12.12
CA GLN A 246 -12.04 -0.33 -13.01
C GLN A 246 -13.31 -0.80 -12.28
N ALA A 247 -13.20 -1.75 -11.35
CA ALA A 247 -14.33 -2.23 -10.56
C ALA A 247 -14.84 -1.18 -9.55
N LEU A 248 -13.94 -0.49 -8.85
CA LEU A 248 -14.26 0.58 -7.90
C LEU A 248 -14.98 1.75 -8.58
N LEU A 249 -14.47 2.18 -9.73
CA LEU A 249 -15.10 3.25 -10.53
C LEU A 249 -16.48 2.84 -11.06
N ASN A 250 -16.63 1.60 -11.53
CA ASN A 250 -17.94 1.09 -11.95
C ASN A 250 -18.95 1.00 -10.79
N ASN A 251 -18.46 0.89 -9.56
CA ASN A 251 -19.28 0.90 -8.35
C ASN A 251 -19.62 2.32 -7.86
N GLY A 252 -19.19 3.36 -8.59
CA GLY A 252 -19.52 4.76 -8.27
C GLY A 252 -18.66 5.38 -7.18
N GLU A 253 -17.46 4.84 -6.92
CA GLU A 253 -16.51 5.53 -6.04
C GLU A 253 -16.17 6.93 -6.55
N ASN A 254 -15.94 7.86 -5.62
CA ASN A 254 -15.59 9.23 -5.97
C ASN A 254 -14.17 9.29 -6.55
N ILE A 255 -14.07 9.40 -7.87
CA ILE A 255 -12.80 9.47 -8.61
C ILE A 255 -11.89 10.63 -8.19
N ASN A 256 -12.47 11.69 -7.60
CA ASN A 256 -11.77 12.89 -7.15
C ASN A 256 -11.53 12.91 -5.63
N GLN A 257 -11.67 11.76 -4.94
CA GLN A 257 -11.38 11.67 -3.52
C GLN A 257 -9.89 11.96 -3.23
N LEU A 258 -9.66 12.83 -2.25
CA LEU A 258 -8.31 13.13 -1.76
C LEU A 258 -7.88 12.10 -0.72
N PHE A 259 -6.63 11.68 -0.81
CA PHE A 259 -5.96 10.65 -0.04
C PHE A 259 -4.72 11.22 0.66
N ASP A 260 -4.31 10.57 1.74
CA ASP A 260 -3.13 10.87 2.56
C ASP A 260 -3.02 12.31 3.11
N VAL A 261 -1.91 12.57 3.80
CA VAL A 261 -1.62 13.83 4.48
C VAL A 261 -1.35 15.00 3.52
N ASN A 262 -0.99 14.72 2.27
CA ASN A 262 -0.79 15.71 1.22
C ASN A 262 -2.09 15.99 0.45
N GLY A 263 -3.13 15.17 0.63
CA GLY A 263 -4.40 15.30 -0.07
C GLY A 263 -4.27 15.03 -1.57
N ARG A 264 -3.58 13.96 -1.95
CA ARG A 264 -3.40 13.55 -3.36
C ARG A 264 -4.64 12.83 -3.89
N SER A 265 -4.99 13.01 -5.16
CA SER A 265 -6.03 12.23 -5.83
C SER A 265 -5.46 11.03 -6.59
N ALA A 266 -6.35 10.17 -7.08
CA ALA A 266 -6.00 9.02 -7.91
C ALA A 266 -5.14 9.42 -9.12
N LEU A 267 -5.50 10.50 -9.81
CA LEU A 267 -4.75 10.99 -10.97
C LEU A 267 -3.35 11.52 -10.58
N MET A 268 -3.23 12.21 -9.43
CA MET A 268 -1.94 12.69 -8.93
C MET A 268 -0.99 11.51 -8.62
N LEU A 269 -1.51 10.44 -8.01
CA LEU A 269 -0.75 9.23 -7.72
C LEU A 269 -0.29 8.53 -9.01
N ALA A 270 -1.18 8.44 -10.01
CA ALA A 270 -0.87 7.87 -11.32
C ALA A 270 0.17 8.70 -12.10
N CYS A 271 0.19 10.03 -11.94
CA CYS A 271 1.20 10.90 -12.53
C CYS A 271 2.55 10.84 -11.79
N GLU A 272 2.57 10.72 -10.46
CA GLU A 272 3.81 10.58 -9.68
C GLU A 272 4.54 9.25 -9.93
N TYR A 273 3.77 8.19 -10.16
CA TYR A 273 4.25 6.86 -10.55
C TYR A 273 3.74 6.52 -11.95
N PRO A 274 4.31 7.12 -13.01
CA PRO A 274 3.77 7.11 -14.36
C PRO A 274 3.32 5.74 -14.85
N ASN A 275 2.03 5.65 -15.17
CA ASN A 275 1.39 4.49 -15.78
C ASN A 275 0.32 5.01 -16.78
N PRO A 276 0.63 5.07 -18.09
CA PRO A 276 -0.28 5.60 -19.10
C PRO A 276 -1.63 4.89 -19.11
N GLU A 277 -1.66 3.57 -18.99
CA GLU A 277 -2.89 2.79 -19.00
C GLU A 277 -3.79 3.13 -17.81
N MET A 278 -3.20 3.37 -16.63
CA MET A 278 -3.94 3.82 -15.45
C MET A 278 -4.49 5.24 -15.63
N VAL A 279 -3.69 6.15 -16.19
CA VAL A 279 -4.13 7.52 -16.49
C VAL A 279 -5.27 7.50 -17.51
N GLU A 280 -5.15 6.77 -18.61
CA GLU A 280 -6.21 6.60 -19.62
C GLU A 280 -7.50 6.06 -19.00
N LEU A 281 -7.40 5.07 -18.10
CA LEU A 281 -8.55 4.54 -17.38
C LEU A 281 -9.24 5.60 -16.53
N LEU A 282 -8.49 6.38 -15.74
CA LEU A 282 -9.05 7.45 -14.91
C LEU A 282 -9.69 8.56 -15.76
N LEU A 283 -9.04 8.97 -16.86
CA LEU A 283 -9.55 9.98 -17.79
C LEU A 283 -10.84 9.53 -18.47
N LYS A 284 -10.95 8.25 -18.85
CA LYS A 284 -12.18 7.67 -19.41
C LYS A 284 -13.37 7.76 -18.45
N HIS A 285 -13.11 7.76 -17.15
CA HIS A 285 -14.12 7.96 -16.10
C HIS A 285 -14.28 9.43 -15.66
N GLN A 286 -13.80 10.38 -16.47
CA GLN A 286 -13.98 11.83 -16.27
C GLN A 286 -13.41 12.33 -14.93
N VAL A 287 -12.22 11.82 -14.54
CA VAL A 287 -11.45 12.41 -13.43
C VAL A 287 -11.17 13.89 -13.68
N ASP A 288 -11.20 14.70 -12.62
CA ASP A 288 -10.82 16.12 -12.74
C ASP A 288 -9.31 16.24 -12.89
N VAL A 289 -8.88 16.55 -14.12
CA VAL A 289 -7.47 16.76 -14.50
C VAL A 289 -6.82 17.89 -13.71
N ASN A 290 -7.60 18.86 -13.30
CA ASN A 290 -7.13 20.13 -12.73
C ASN A 290 -7.35 20.22 -11.22
N LEU A 291 -7.75 19.12 -10.59
CA LEU A 291 -7.96 19.05 -9.16
C LEU A 291 -6.68 19.48 -8.43
N LYS A 292 -6.84 20.32 -7.42
CA LYS A 292 -5.76 20.76 -6.54
C LYS A 292 -5.75 19.89 -5.28
N SER A 293 -4.56 19.45 -4.89
CA SER A 293 -4.35 18.71 -3.65
C SER A 293 -4.68 19.58 -2.44
N GLY A 294 -4.57 19.01 -1.23
CA GLY A 294 -4.92 19.70 0.02
C GLY A 294 -4.05 20.94 0.31
N ALA A 295 -3.21 20.86 1.33
CA ALA A 295 -2.54 22.04 1.87
C ALA A 295 -1.48 22.69 0.96
N ASN A 296 -1.15 22.11 -0.20
CA ASN A 296 -0.17 22.67 -1.15
C ASN A 296 -0.80 23.04 -2.51
N GLY A 297 -2.06 22.70 -2.74
CA GLY A 297 -2.76 22.98 -3.98
C GLY A 297 -2.06 22.44 -5.24
N THR A 298 -1.31 21.34 -5.11
CA THR A 298 -0.56 20.72 -6.22
C THR A 298 -1.49 19.97 -7.16
N THR A 299 -1.26 20.02 -8.46
CA THR A 299 -2.08 19.36 -9.49
C THR A 299 -1.44 18.07 -10.01
N ALA A 300 -2.17 17.27 -10.79
CA ALA A 300 -1.61 16.08 -11.45
C ALA A 300 -0.41 16.41 -12.35
N VAL A 301 -0.48 17.51 -13.09
CA VAL A 301 0.64 17.97 -13.94
C VAL A 301 1.87 18.35 -13.10
N TYR A 302 1.72 18.90 -11.89
CA TYR A 302 2.86 19.12 -11.00
C TYR A 302 3.55 17.79 -10.63
N TYR A 303 2.78 16.77 -10.26
CA TYR A 303 3.35 15.46 -9.92
C TYR A 303 4.09 14.84 -11.11
N LEU A 304 3.58 15.02 -12.33
CA LEU A 304 4.24 14.57 -13.55
C LEU A 304 5.54 15.34 -13.84
N LEU A 305 5.53 16.68 -13.74
CA LEU A 305 6.66 17.55 -14.10
C LEU A 305 7.74 17.69 -13.02
N GLU A 306 7.44 17.34 -11.76
CA GLU A 306 8.39 17.44 -10.65
C GLU A 306 8.72 16.06 -10.07
N LYS A 307 7.70 15.35 -9.57
CA LYS A 307 7.90 14.15 -8.74
C LYS A 307 8.25 12.93 -9.55
N ALA A 308 7.58 12.70 -10.68
CA ALA A 308 7.92 11.62 -11.57
C ALA A 308 9.39 11.74 -11.98
N ILE A 309 9.81 12.89 -12.52
CA ILE A 309 11.19 13.14 -12.99
C ILE A 309 12.22 12.98 -11.86
N TYR A 310 11.94 13.50 -10.67
CA TYR A 310 12.82 13.28 -9.52
C TYR A 310 12.99 11.80 -9.17
N ASN A 311 11.89 11.03 -9.18
CA ASN A 311 11.89 9.60 -8.86
C ASN A 311 12.65 8.77 -9.91
N LEU A 312 12.77 9.27 -11.14
CA LEU A 312 13.41 8.56 -12.25
C LEU A 312 14.94 8.53 -12.17
N GLY A 313 15.56 9.51 -11.50
CA GLY A 313 17.01 9.53 -11.26
C GLY A 313 17.54 8.45 -10.30
N ARG A 314 16.69 7.55 -9.80
CA ARG A 314 17.01 6.58 -8.73
C ARG A 314 16.96 5.10 -9.13
N GLY A 315 17.15 4.76 -10.41
CA GLY A 315 17.44 3.36 -10.79
C GLY A 315 16.87 2.84 -12.12
N ILE A 316 16.33 3.69 -13.00
CA ILE A 316 15.82 3.28 -14.31
C ILE A 316 16.56 4.08 -15.40
N GLN A 317 17.24 3.39 -16.32
CA GLN A 317 17.95 4.03 -17.44
C GLN A 317 17.01 4.33 -18.62
N GLY A 318 17.12 5.54 -19.18
CA GLY A 318 16.97 5.85 -20.61
C GLY A 318 15.63 5.62 -21.32
N GLY A 319 15.00 6.71 -21.79
CA GLY A 319 14.12 6.78 -22.97
C GLY A 319 12.70 6.21 -22.85
N GLN A 320 12.50 5.08 -22.19
CA GLN A 320 11.15 4.52 -21.97
C GLN A 320 10.32 5.46 -21.11
N THR A 321 10.97 6.08 -20.14
CA THR A 321 10.40 7.04 -19.21
C THR A 321 9.97 8.35 -19.86
N ASP A 322 10.83 8.94 -20.70
CA ASP A 322 10.55 10.23 -21.34
C ASP A 322 9.33 10.12 -22.26
N ARG A 323 9.26 9.01 -23.01
CA ARG A 323 8.09 8.69 -23.83
C ARG A 323 6.83 8.54 -22.98
N VAL A 324 6.92 7.88 -21.83
CA VAL A 324 5.79 7.70 -20.91
C VAL A 324 5.34 9.03 -20.31
N ILE A 325 6.27 9.89 -19.88
CA ILE A 325 5.96 11.24 -19.37
C ILE A 325 5.26 12.05 -20.46
N ARG A 326 5.83 12.09 -21.67
CA ARG A 326 5.23 12.85 -22.77
C ARG A 326 3.85 12.30 -23.15
N GLN A 327 3.68 10.98 -23.18
CA GLN A 327 2.36 10.36 -23.44
C GLN A 327 1.34 10.78 -22.38
N ILE A 328 1.69 10.70 -21.09
CA ILE A 328 0.78 11.13 -20.02
C ILE A 328 0.50 12.63 -20.13
N PHE A 329 1.50 13.45 -20.41
CA PHE A 329 1.31 14.88 -20.58
C PHE A 329 0.32 15.20 -21.70
N GLN A 330 0.45 14.53 -22.86
CA GLN A 330 -0.49 14.62 -23.97
C GLN A 330 -1.89 14.20 -23.58
N LEU A 331 -2.03 13.08 -22.85
CA LEU A 331 -3.34 12.64 -22.34
C LEU A 331 -4.00 13.68 -21.42
N LEU A 332 -3.21 14.39 -20.59
CA LEU A 332 -3.73 15.47 -19.76
C LEU A 332 -4.17 16.68 -20.62
N LEU A 333 -3.39 17.07 -21.63
CA LEU A 333 -3.74 18.15 -22.56
C LEU A 333 -5.03 17.84 -23.34
N ASP A 334 -5.10 16.64 -23.93
CA ASP A 334 -6.28 16.13 -24.65
C ASP A 334 -7.53 16.07 -23.75
N SER A 335 -7.32 16.02 -22.43
CA SER A 335 -8.38 15.97 -21.41
C SER A 335 -8.59 17.30 -20.69
N TYR A 336 -8.31 18.43 -21.37
CA TYR A 336 -8.59 19.79 -20.89
C TYR A 336 -7.79 20.23 -19.65
N LEU A 337 -6.48 19.92 -19.63
CA LEU A 337 -5.54 20.54 -18.69
C LEU A 337 -5.63 22.08 -18.80
N GLN A 338 -5.86 22.76 -17.68
CA GLN A 338 -5.86 24.22 -17.58
C GLN A 338 -4.41 24.73 -17.58
N VAL A 339 -3.85 24.95 -18.76
CA VAL A 339 -2.42 25.30 -18.96
C VAL A 339 -1.99 26.62 -18.31
N ASN A 340 -2.95 27.51 -18.04
CA ASN A 340 -2.74 28.84 -17.46
C ASN A 340 -2.98 28.87 -15.94
N ASP A 341 -3.46 27.78 -15.35
CA ASP A 341 -3.66 27.70 -13.91
C ASP A 341 -2.35 27.44 -13.18
N THR A 342 -2.30 27.91 -11.93
CA THR A 342 -1.18 27.63 -11.03
C THR A 342 -1.17 26.15 -10.68
N ILE A 343 -0.03 25.48 -10.86
CA ILE A 343 0.09 24.04 -10.60
C ILE A 343 0.41 23.70 -9.13
N HIS A 344 0.72 24.72 -8.31
CA HIS A 344 0.84 24.66 -6.85
C HIS A 344 0.60 26.05 -6.24
N GLN A 345 0.26 26.11 -4.95
CA GLN A 345 -0.28 27.34 -4.35
C GLN A 345 0.76 28.41 -3.94
N HIS A 346 2.04 28.05 -3.82
CA HIS A 346 3.02 28.89 -3.12
C HIS A 346 3.52 30.12 -3.90
N ASP A 347 3.74 30.01 -5.20
CA ASP A 347 4.48 31.03 -5.96
C ASP A 347 3.77 31.49 -7.23
N GLY A 348 2.54 31.05 -7.52
CA GLY A 348 1.80 31.46 -8.72
C GLY A 348 2.32 30.84 -10.02
N THR A 349 3.13 29.77 -9.95
CA THR A 349 3.75 29.12 -11.11
C THR A 349 2.76 28.31 -11.94
N THR A 350 2.76 28.54 -13.26
CA THR A 350 2.05 27.72 -14.26
C THR A 350 2.87 26.50 -14.70
N ALA A 351 2.27 25.59 -15.48
CA ALA A 351 2.97 24.44 -16.06
C ALA A 351 4.20 24.86 -16.89
N LEU A 352 4.05 25.87 -17.75
CA LEU A 352 5.15 26.41 -18.58
C LEU A 352 6.31 26.93 -17.71
N MET A 353 6.00 27.76 -16.71
CA MET A 353 7.01 28.33 -15.80
C MET A 353 7.76 27.27 -14.99
N HIS A 354 7.08 26.18 -14.63
CA HIS A 354 7.69 25.06 -13.93
C HIS A 354 8.56 24.21 -14.87
N LEU A 355 8.09 23.98 -16.10
CA LEU A 355 8.81 23.23 -17.11
C LEU A 355 10.16 23.90 -17.43
N VAL A 356 10.16 25.20 -17.76
CA VAL A 356 11.36 25.93 -18.20
C VAL A 356 12.41 26.12 -17.11
N ARG A 357 12.03 26.07 -15.81
CA ARG A 357 12.98 26.11 -14.70
C ARG A 357 13.60 24.74 -14.38
N ASN A 358 12.96 23.64 -14.82
CA ASN A 358 13.34 22.30 -14.39
C ASN A 358 14.52 21.77 -15.20
N GLN A 359 15.71 21.82 -14.60
CA GLN A 359 16.97 21.38 -15.21
C GLN A 359 17.08 19.86 -15.46
N GLN A 360 16.09 19.04 -15.13
CA GLN A 360 16.15 17.58 -15.36
C GLN A 360 15.49 17.13 -16.68
N LEU A 361 14.75 18.02 -17.37
CA LEU A 361 13.90 17.68 -18.52
C LEU A 361 14.52 17.86 -19.93
N SER A 362 15.83 17.73 -20.14
CA SER A 362 16.48 18.23 -21.38
C SER A 362 15.95 17.63 -22.66
N GLY A 363 15.74 16.32 -22.68
CA GLY A 363 15.29 15.62 -23.88
C GLY A 363 13.83 15.88 -24.25
N LEU A 364 13.01 16.35 -23.30
CA LEU A 364 11.57 16.52 -23.46
C LEU A 364 11.11 17.96 -23.50
N MET A 365 11.91 18.89 -22.97
CA MET A 365 11.50 20.26 -22.73
C MET A 365 10.96 20.95 -23.98
N ASN A 366 11.68 20.88 -25.11
CA ASN A 366 11.26 21.52 -26.35
C ASN A 366 9.87 21.05 -26.77
N SER A 367 9.68 19.74 -26.86
CA SER A 367 8.39 19.17 -27.24
C SER A 367 7.28 19.54 -26.25
N MET A 368 7.53 19.51 -24.94
CA MET A 368 6.49 19.83 -23.96
C MET A 368 6.16 21.33 -23.90
N VAL A 369 7.12 22.21 -24.25
CA VAL A 369 6.86 23.65 -24.42
C VAL A 369 6.06 23.89 -25.70
N GLU A 370 6.41 23.24 -26.82
CA GLU A 370 5.60 23.25 -28.05
C GLU A 370 4.17 22.78 -27.75
N ASP A 371 4.02 21.63 -27.08
CA ASP A 371 2.73 21.06 -26.70
C ASP A 371 1.88 22.03 -25.83
N LEU A 372 2.51 22.85 -24.97
CA LEU A 372 1.82 23.88 -24.17
C LEU A 372 1.45 25.12 -25.00
N ILE A 373 2.31 25.53 -25.93
CA ILE A 373 2.05 26.63 -26.87
C ILE A 373 0.87 26.28 -27.78
N ASP A 374 0.87 25.06 -28.34
CA ASP A 374 -0.21 24.53 -29.16
C ASP A 374 -1.53 24.43 -28.38
N ALA A 375 -1.46 24.34 -27.05
CA ALA A 375 -2.60 24.37 -26.13
C ALA A 375 -2.96 25.79 -25.63
N ASP A 376 -2.53 26.84 -26.33
CA ASP A 376 -2.83 28.25 -26.04
C ASP A 376 -2.39 28.72 -24.63
N CYS A 377 -1.23 28.25 -24.16
CA CYS A 377 -0.67 28.76 -22.91
C CYS A 377 -0.26 30.24 -23.01
N ASN A 378 -0.48 30.99 -21.93
CA ASN A 378 -0.14 32.40 -21.82
C ASN A 378 1.35 32.55 -21.49
N LEU A 379 2.16 32.81 -22.52
CA LEU A 379 3.60 33.04 -22.40
C LEU A 379 3.98 34.21 -21.49
N ASN A 380 3.06 35.17 -21.34
CA ASN A 380 3.25 36.44 -20.63
C ASN A 380 2.65 36.44 -19.22
N GLN A 381 2.08 35.32 -18.78
CA GLN A 381 1.63 35.20 -17.40
C GLN A 381 2.82 35.38 -16.45
N THR A 382 2.56 35.94 -15.27
CA THR A 382 3.58 36.14 -14.23
C THR A 382 3.25 35.36 -12.98
N ASN A 383 4.31 34.89 -12.31
CA ASN A 383 4.20 34.27 -11.01
C ASN A 383 4.03 35.34 -9.89
N ASN A 384 3.97 34.94 -8.63
CA ASN A 384 3.80 35.85 -7.49
C ASN A 384 4.96 36.85 -7.32
N SER A 385 6.11 36.62 -7.95
CA SER A 385 7.26 37.54 -7.98
C SER A 385 7.25 38.44 -9.22
N GLY A 386 6.25 38.34 -10.10
CA GLY A 386 6.20 39.06 -11.37
C GLY A 386 7.03 38.42 -12.49
N GLN A 387 7.57 37.22 -12.29
CA GLN A 387 8.46 36.59 -13.26
C GLN A 387 7.67 35.87 -14.34
N THR A 388 8.05 36.06 -15.61
CA THR A 388 7.52 35.33 -16.77
C THR A 388 8.27 34.02 -17.01
N ALA A 389 7.73 33.14 -17.87
CA ALA A 389 8.45 31.93 -18.30
C ALA A 389 9.81 32.27 -18.94
N LEU A 390 9.87 33.32 -19.77
CA LEU A 390 11.11 33.77 -20.39
C LEU A 390 12.16 34.23 -19.37
N MET A 391 11.75 34.97 -18.32
CA MET A 391 12.68 35.38 -17.25
C MET A 391 13.25 34.17 -16.49
N LEU A 392 12.38 33.22 -16.14
CA LEU A 392 12.80 32.00 -15.45
C LEU A 392 13.74 31.15 -16.31
N PHE A 393 13.46 31.03 -17.61
CA PHE A 393 14.35 30.35 -18.55
C PHE A 393 15.67 31.11 -18.74
N ALA A 394 15.64 32.44 -18.86
CA ALA A 394 16.86 33.25 -19.01
C ALA A 394 17.84 33.02 -17.87
N PHE A 395 17.34 32.81 -16.64
CA PHE A 395 18.14 32.48 -15.47
C PHE A 395 18.64 31.02 -15.45
N ALA A 396 17.77 30.06 -15.73
CA ALA A 396 18.03 28.63 -15.51
C ALA A 396 18.50 27.86 -16.75
N GLY A 397 18.35 28.44 -17.94
CA GLY A 397 18.58 27.83 -19.23
C GLY A 397 20.04 27.48 -19.46
N ASN A 398 20.29 26.39 -20.19
CA ASN A 398 21.62 25.89 -20.52
C ASN A 398 21.72 25.56 -22.02
N GLU A 399 22.94 25.25 -22.48
CA GLU A 399 23.25 24.98 -23.90
C GLU A 399 22.45 23.81 -24.50
N ASP A 400 21.98 22.86 -23.68
CA ASP A 400 21.19 21.72 -24.18
C ASP A 400 19.75 22.10 -24.56
N ARG A 401 19.28 23.31 -24.18
CA ARG A 401 17.87 23.72 -24.27
C ARG A 401 17.68 25.15 -24.73
N ASP A 402 18.73 25.79 -25.21
CA ASP A 402 18.73 27.20 -25.55
C ASP A 402 17.72 27.57 -26.66
N ASN A 403 17.30 26.60 -27.48
CA ASN A 403 16.22 26.72 -28.46
C ASN A 403 14.86 27.10 -27.86
N ILE A 404 14.63 26.93 -26.55
CA ILE A 404 13.39 27.39 -25.90
C ILE A 404 13.21 28.91 -26.03
N VAL A 405 14.30 29.70 -26.05
CA VAL A 405 14.17 31.15 -26.25
C VAL A 405 13.70 31.47 -27.66
N GLU A 406 14.25 30.79 -28.67
CA GLU A 406 13.81 30.94 -30.06
C GLU A 406 12.32 30.59 -30.16
N LEU A 407 11.91 29.45 -29.60
CA LEU A 407 10.51 29.02 -29.61
C LEU A 407 9.57 30.02 -28.93
N LEU A 408 9.95 30.60 -27.79
CA LEU A 408 9.14 31.61 -27.11
C LEU A 408 9.07 32.93 -27.92
N LEU A 409 10.19 33.35 -28.53
CA LEU A 409 10.25 34.56 -29.36
C LEU A 409 9.45 34.42 -30.66
N ASP A 410 9.54 33.26 -31.31
CA ASP A 410 8.78 32.95 -32.53
C ASP A 410 7.27 32.91 -32.29
N ASN A 411 6.84 32.84 -31.02
CA ASN A 411 5.43 32.90 -30.59
C ASN A 411 5.10 34.21 -29.86
N ASP A 412 5.77 35.30 -30.22
CA ASP A 412 5.44 36.68 -29.80
C ASP A 412 5.41 36.90 -28.27
N VAL A 413 6.30 36.24 -27.51
CA VAL A 413 6.47 36.51 -26.07
C VAL A 413 6.87 37.98 -25.83
N ASP A 414 6.27 38.63 -24.82
CA ASP A 414 6.57 40.01 -24.48
C ASP A 414 7.85 40.09 -23.63
N ILE A 415 8.94 40.48 -24.28
CA ILE A 415 10.26 40.63 -23.67
C ILE A 415 10.41 41.93 -22.84
N SER A 416 9.43 42.83 -22.91
CA SER A 416 9.45 44.12 -22.21
C SER A 416 8.90 44.04 -20.78
N LEU A 417 8.28 42.91 -20.41
CA LEU A 417 7.72 42.69 -19.09
C LEU A 417 8.79 42.79 -18.00
N LEU A 418 8.37 43.26 -16.83
CA LEU A 418 9.20 43.48 -15.66
C LEU A 418 8.67 42.68 -14.49
N ASP A 419 9.57 42.08 -13.71
CA ASP A 419 9.20 41.48 -12.43
C ASP A 419 8.97 42.55 -11.35
N LYS A 420 8.66 42.14 -10.12
CA LYS A 420 8.42 43.08 -9.00
C LYS A 420 9.66 43.88 -8.59
N GLU A 421 10.85 43.42 -8.97
CA GLU A 421 12.11 44.11 -8.76
C GLU A 421 12.53 44.96 -9.97
N SER A 422 11.63 45.13 -10.95
CA SER A 422 11.89 45.80 -12.22
C SER A 422 13.00 45.15 -13.05
N ASN A 423 13.24 43.84 -12.89
CA ASN A 423 14.20 43.10 -13.72
C ASN A 423 13.57 42.68 -15.05
N THR A 424 14.36 42.79 -16.12
CA THR A 424 14.02 42.27 -17.47
C THR A 424 14.54 40.85 -17.67
N ALA A 425 14.07 40.17 -18.72
CA ALA A 425 14.66 38.89 -19.13
C ALA A 425 16.18 38.98 -19.43
N LEU A 426 16.66 40.11 -19.97
CA LEU A 426 18.09 40.35 -20.22
C LEU A 426 18.89 40.44 -18.91
N MET A 427 18.32 41.01 -17.85
CA MET A 427 18.93 41.02 -16.52
C MET A 427 19.00 39.61 -15.91
N TYR A 428 17.98 38.78 -16.10
CA TYR A 428 18.03 37.37 -15.71
C TYR A 428 19.10 36.58 -16.49
N ALA A 429 19.27 36.85 -17.80
CA ALA A 429 20.35 36.26 -18.59
C ALA A 429 21.74 36.65 -18.05
N ALA A 430 21.91 37.87 -17.54
CA ALA A 430 23.15 38.30 -16.90
C ALA A 430 23.48 37.53 -15.62
N LEU A 431 22.46 37.03 -14.91
CA LEU A 431 22.58 36.22 -13.70
C LEU A 431 22.72 34.71 -13.97
N ASN A 432 22.64 34.28 -15.23
CA ASN A 432 22.75 32.88 -15.59
C ASN A 432 24.20 32.38 -15.45
N HIS A 433 24.37 31.27 -14.74
CA HIS A 433 25.68 30.67 -14.48
C HIS A 433 26.31 29.99 -15.72
N ASN A 434 25.51 29.61 -16.73
CA ASN A 434 26.02 29.15 -18.02
C ASN A 434 26.22 30.36 -18.94
N THR A 435 27.47 30.81 -19.05
CA THR A 435 27.83 32.02 -19.81
C THR A 435 27.59 31.91 -21.32
N MET A 436 27.64 30.70 -21.88
CA MET A 436 27.39 30.47 -23.31
C MET A 436 25.89 30.53 -23.62
N SER A 437 25.07 29.91 -22.78
CA SER A 437 23.61 30.06 -22.80
C SER A 437 23.22 31.52 -22.62
N ALA A 438 23.75 32.20 -21.58
CA ALA A 438 23.53 33.62 -21.34
C ALA A 438 23.86 34.49 -22.56
N LYS A 439 24.97 34.21 -23.23
CA LYS A 439 25.37 34.89 -24.47
C LYS A 439 24.35 34.70 -25.58
N LYS A 440 23.89 33.48 -25.84
CA LYS A 440 22.89 33.20 -26.88
C LYS A 440 21.56 33.86 -26.55
N ILE A 441 21.05 33.66 -25.33
CA ILE A 441 19.81 34.26 -24.84
C ILE A 441 19.88 35.79 -24.97
N GLY A 442 20.93 36.42 -24.45
CA GLY A 442 21.11 37.88 -24.54
C GLY A 442 21.23 38.39 -25.98
N THR A 443 21.86 37.63 -26.88
CA THR A 443 21.92 37.98 -28.31
C THR A 443 20.53 37.97 -28.92
N LEU A 444 19.75 36.90 -28.71
CA LEU A 444 18.39 36.77 -29.24
C LEU A 444 17.46 37.86 -28.69
N LEU A 445 17.53 38.15 -27.39
CA LEU A 445 16.72 39.21 -26.78
C LEU A 445 17.04 40.60 -27.36
N LEU A 446 18.32 40.92 -27.58
CA LEU A 446 18.75 42.21 -28.13
C LEU A 446 18.55 42.31 -29.65
N ASP A 447 18.53 41.18 -30.35
CA ASP A 447 18.13 41.12 -31.76
C ASP A 447 16.62 41.35 -31.91
N ALA A 448 15.82 40.84 -30.97
CA ALA A 448 14.38 41.06 -30.93
C ALA A 448 14.02 42.51 -30.55
N ASP A 449 14.61 43.05 -29.47
CA ASP A 449 14.46 44.46 -29.11
C ASP A 449 15.69 44.99 -28.35
N ALA A 450 16.48 45.84 -29.01
CA ALA A 450 17.63 46.49 -28.39
C ALA A 450 17.24 47.58 -27.37
N SER A 451 15.97 48.00 -27.31
CA SER A 451 15.52 49.07 -26.39
C SER A 451 15.65 48.69 -24.91
N ILE A 452 15.68 47.39 -24.60
CA ILE A 452 15.78 46.87 -23.22
C ILE A 452 17.18 47.04 -22.61
N ILE A 453 18.19 47.43 -23.40
CA ILE A 453 19.61 47.42 -23.02
C ILE A 453 19.93 48.36 -21.83
N ASN A 454 19.26 49.51 -21.77
CA ASN A 454 19.50 50.58 -20.78
C ASN A 454 18.45 50.60 -19.66
N GLN A 455 17.57 49.60 -19.58
CA GLN A 455 16.61 49.52 -18.48
C GLN A 455 17.33 49.25 -17.16
N VAL A 456 16.81 49.79 -16.06
CA VAL A 456 17.37 49.64 -14.71
C VAL A 456 16.35 49.01 -13.77
N ASN A 457 16.81 48.10 -12.93
CA ASN A 457 15.97 47.49 -11.90
C ASN A 457 15.82 48.41 -10.67
N ASN A 458 15.13 47.95 -9.63
CA ASN A 458 14.95 48.70 -8.38
C ASN A 458 16.25 49.03 -7.65
N GLN A 459 17.37 48.35 -7.98
CA GLN A 459 18.70 48.65 -7.46
C GLN A 459 19.46 49.68 -8.31
N GLY A 460 18.84 50.18 -9.38
CA GLY A 460 19.47 51.10 -10.34
C GLY A 460 20.47 50.41 -11.28
N LYS A 461 20.44 49.08 -11.38
CA LYS A 461 21.39 48.29 -12.19
C LYS A 461 20.80 47.94 -13.54
N THR A 462 21.61 48.08 -14.59
CA THR A 462 21.35 47.56 -15.93
C THR A 462 21.74 46.09 -16.04
N ALA A 463 21.37 45.43 -17.15
CA ALA A 463 21.87 44.09 -17.45
C ALA A 463 23.41 44.05 -17.61
N LEU A 464 24.02 45.15 -18.08
CA LEU A 464 25.48 45.27 -18.17
C LEU A 464 26.13 45.25 -16.78
N ASP A 465 25.58 46.02 -15.83
CA ASP A 465 26.09 46.09 -14.46
C ASP A 465 26.06 44.71 -13.81
N LEU A 466 24.93 43.99 -13.94
CA LEU A 466 24.79 42.63 -13.42
C LEU A 466 25.75 41.65 -14.11
N ALA A 467 25.92 41.73 -15.42
CA ALA A 467 26.82 40.84 -16.16
C ALA A 467 28.29 41.05 -15.74
N VAL A 468 28.70 42.30 -15.48
CA VAL A 468 30.03 42.62 -14.95
C VAL A 468 30.19 42.06 -13.52
N GLU A 469 29.19 42.24 -12.65
CA GLU A 469 29.21 41.71 -11.28
C GLU A 469 29.31 40.19 -11.22
N GLN A 470 28.63 39.48 -12.14
CA GLN A 470 28.66 38.03 -12.26
C GLN A 470 29.86 37.51 -13.07
N ASN A 471 30.75 38.38 -13.54
CA ASN A 471 31.88 38.05 -14.41
C ASN A 471 31.46 37.30 -15.70
N ASN A 472 30.29 37.64 -16.25
CA ASN A 472 29.76 37.08 -17.48
C ASN A 472 30.30 37.84 -18.70
N GLU A 473 31.61 37.67 -18.97
CA GLU A 473 32.31 38.36 -20.06
C GLU A 473 31.64 38.15 -21.44
N ALA A 474 31.03 36.99 -21.64
CA ALA A 474 30.40 36.63 -22.90
C ALA A 474 29.20 37.53 -23.18
N LEU A 475 28.33 37.74 -22.18
CA LEU A 475 27.20 38.65 -22.31
C LEU A 475 27.63 40.13 -22.30
N VAL A 476 28.64 40.51 -21.53
CA VAL A 476 29.21 41.89 -21.56
C VAL A 476 29.61 42.27 -22.99
N LYS A 477 30.31 41.38 -23.71
CA LYS A 477 30.70 41.63 -25.11
C LYS A 477 29.49 41.77 -26.03
N VAL A 478 28.43 40.98 -25.83
CA VAL A 478 27.20 41.08 -26.62
C VAL A 478 26.53 42.43 -26.40
N ILE A 479 26.37 42.85 -25.13
CA ILE A 479 25.75 44.13 -24.77
C ILE A 479 26.55 45.30 -25.36
N LEU A 480 27.87 45.35 -25.15
CA LEU A 480 28.72 46.44 -25.66
C LEU A 480 28.74 46.55 -27.19
N ASN A 481 28.51 45.45 -27.91
CA ASN A 481 28.41 45.48 -29.37
C ASN A 481 27.05 45.97 -29.88
N LYS A 482 26.03 46.01 -29.01
CA LYS A 482 24.66 46.42 -29.31
C LYS A 482 24.29 47.81 -28.79
N MET A 483 25.12 48.38 -27.90
CA MET A 483 25.10 49.80 -27.52
C MET A 483 25.60 50.67 -28.66
#